data_AF-A0A1D2R5B4-F1
#
_entry.id   AF-A0A1D2R5B4-F1
#
_cell.length_a   1.000
_cell.length_b   1.000
_cell.length_c   1.000
_cell.angle_alpha   90.00
_cell.angle_beta   90.00
_cell.angle_gamma   90.00
#
_symmetry.space_group_name_H-M   'P 1'
#
loop_
_entity.id
_entity.type
_entity.pdbx_description
1 polymer ?
#
loop_
_entity_poly.entity_id
_entity_poly.type
_entity_poly.pdbx_seq_one_letter_code
_entity_poly.pdbx_strand_id
1 'polypeptide(L)'
;MSNYYLDKIIYPFEIWHRGQGPKLGIFDQMVPDFESSFRNWKGPNTIKMHDLPKTTPPLSLQGFRGDFNFTRISYKDGNIIRVSPLRKNKKGELDIQFGYTLNENGFDLKLHPGQEVILIISASLSVKTKRPTVLFIQDKTQTWERNGVAISETSWEQYIVTKRIRDGATRIGFGINWRPENENEWLEIKDVRIYVDDDSSPKHFQHSK
;
A
#
# COMPACT_ATOMS: atom_id res chain seq x y z
N MET A 1 -21.30 -1.94 -9.95
CA MET A 1 -20.35 -2.81 -9.22
C MET A 1 -19.34 -3.34 -10.23
N SER A 2 -18.04 -3.24 -9.94
CA SER A 2 -17.00 -3.68 -10.86
C SER A 2 -16.48 -5.04 -10.44
N ASN A 3 -16.58 -6.01 -11.35
CA ASN A 3 -16.00 -7.34 -11.19
C ASN A 3 -14.51 -7.27 -11.59
N TYR A 4 -13.66 -8.20 -11.10
CA TYR A 4 -12.25 -8.30 -11.49
C TYR A 4 -11.91 -9.74 -11.86
N TYR A 5 -11.27 -9.98 -13.00
CA TYR A 5 -10.78 -11.31 -13.40
C TYR A 5 -9.27 -11.38 -13.32
N LEU A 6 -8.79 -12.57 -12.97
CA LEU A 6 -7.38 -12.92 -13.03
C LEU A 6 -7.00 -13.00 -14.51
N ASP A 7 -6.25 -12.01 -15.00
CA ASP A 7 -5.80 -11.98 -16.40
C ASP A 7 -4.62 -12.92 -16.59
N LYS A 8 -3.64 -12.84 -15.68
CA LYS A 8 -2.42 -13.64 -15.77
C LYS A 8 -1.79 -13.91 -14.41
N ILE A 9 -1.29 -15.13 -14.26
CA ILE A 9 -0.38 -15.51 -13.19
C ILE A 9 1.05 -15.36 -13.73
N ILE A 10 1.83 -14.47 -13.15
CA ILE A 10 3.28 -14.33 -13.38
C ILE A 10 3.94 -14.64 -12.06
N TYR A 11 4.14 -15.92 -11.75
CA TYR A 11 4.60 -16.35 -10.44
C TYR A 11 5.79 -15.50 -9.93
N PRO A 12 5.69 -14.92 -8.72
CA PRO A 12 4.68 -15.12 -7.66
C PRO A 12 3.51 -14.10 -7.67
N PHE A 13 3.19 -13.47 -8.79
CA PHE A 13 2.20 -12.41 -8.92
C PHE A 13 0.92 -12.88 -9.62
N GLU A 14 -0.21 -12.33 -9.17
CA GLU A 14 -1.49 -12.40 -9.85
C GLU A 14 -1.87 -10.99 -10.35
N ILE A 15 -2.19 -10.88 -11.64
CA ILE A 15 -2.63 -9.61 -12.23
C ILE A 15 -4.13 -9.68 -12.42
N TRP A 16 -4.84 -8.81 -11.70
CA TRP A 16 -6.30 -8.71 -11.72
C TRP A 16 -6.73 -7.50 -12.55
N HIS A 17 -7.58 -7.72 -13.56
CA HIS A 17 -8.15 -6.66 -14.40
C HIS A 17 -9.65 -6.50 -14.13
N ARG A 18 -10.16 -5.29 -14.31
CA ARG A 18 -11.60 -5.01 -14.22
C ARG A 18 -12.34 -5.79 -15.33
N GLY A 19 -13.22 -6.72 -14.98
CA GLY A 19 -13.98 -7.60 -15.89
C GLY A 19 -14.63 -8.79 -15.16
N GLN A 20 -15.06 -9.86 -15.82
CA GLN A 20 -15.95 -10.88 -15.22
C GLN A 20 -15.29 -11.94 -14.30
N GLY A 21 -14.54 -11.55 -13.27
CA GLY A 21 -14.02 -12.52 -12.29
C GLY A 21 -14.50 -12.29 -10.86
N PRO A 22 -13.95 -13.03 -9.88
CA PRO A 22 -14.42 -13.03 -8.50
C PRO A 22 -14.46 -11.61 -7.93
N LYS A 23 -15.56 -11.32 -7.23
CA LYS A 23 -15.81 -9.99 -6.70
C LYS A 23 -14.81 -9.70 -5.60
N LEU A 24 -14.16 -8.52 -5.66
CA LEU A 24 -13.50 -7.87 -4.52
C LEU A 24 -14.41 -7.78 -3.28
N GLY A 25 -15.73 -7.92 -3.47
CA GLY A 25 -16.73 -8.00 -2.42
C GLY A 25 -16.49 -9.09 -1.36
N ILE A 26 -15.65 -10.10 -1.61
CA ILE A 26 -15.23 -11.03 -0.54
C ILE A 26 -14.52 -10.26 0.57
N PHE A 27 -13.59 -9.36 0.23
CA PHE A 27 -12.87 -8.55 1.21
C PHE A 27 -13.74 -7.46 1.85
N ASP A 28 -14.82 -7.03 1.18
CA ASP A 28 -15.74 -6.05 1.76
C ASP A 28 -16.60 -6.64 2.90
N GLN A 29 -16.62 -7.97 3.03
CA GLN A 29 -17.30 -8.68 4.12
C GLN A 29 -16.35 -9.14 5.23
N MET A 30 -15.04 -9.09 4.99
CA MET A 30 -14.03 -9.48 5.96
C MET A 30 -13.60 -8.28 6.80
N VAL A 31 -13.38 -8.51 8.10
CA VAL A 31 -12.77 -7.50 8.97
C VAL A 31 -11.26 -7.54 8.76
N PRO A 32 -10.60 -6.43 8.39
CA PRO A 32 -9.16 -6.41 8.22
C PRO A 32 -8.44 -6.49 9.57
N ASP A 33 -7.31 -7.19 9.60
CA ASP A 33 -6.42 -7.23 10.78
C ASP A 33 -5.80 -5.86 11.07
N PHE A 34 -5.68 -5.02 10.04
CA PHE A 34 -5.35 -3.62 10.19
C PHE A 34 -6.07 -2.75 9.16
N GLU A 35 -6.62 -1.63 9.61
CA GLU A 35 -7.24 -0.63 8.75
C GLU A 35 -6.73 0.77 9.08
N SER A 36 -6.49 1.57 8.05
CA SER A 36 -6.22 3.00 8.19
C SER A 36 -7.02 3.82 7.19
N SER A 37 -7.91 4.63 7.74
CA SER A 37 -8.62 5.73 7.07
C SER A 37 -7.99 7.09 7.38
N PHE A 38 -6.78 7.11 7.97
CA PHE A 38 -6.01 8.31 8.33
C PHE A 38 -6.76 9.32 9.23
N ARG A 39 -7.80 8.89 9.96
CA ARG A 39 -8.58 9.74 10.88
C ARG A 39 -7.76 10.32 12.02
N ASN A 40 -6.66 9.67 12.35
CA ASN A 40 -5.77 10.02 13.45
C ASN A 40 -4.69 11.05 13.08
N TRP A 41 -4.81 11.72 11.92
CA TRP A 41 -3.95 12.83 11.54
C TRP A 41 -4.01 13.97 12.57
N LYS A 42 -2.86 14.32 13.14
CA LYS A 42 -2.69 15.37 14.14
C LYS A 42 -1.78 16.47 13.61
N GLY A 43 -2.24 17.72 13.66
CA GLY A 43 -1.45 18.88 13.25
C GLY A 43 -1.98 19.56 11.98
N PRO A 44 -1.14 20.35 11.29
CA PRO A 44 -1.57 21.13 10.14
C PRO A 44 -1.97 20.23 8.95
N ASN A 45 -2.74 20.78 8.01
CA ASN A 45 -3.20 20.03 6.83
C ASN A 45 -2.03 19.55 5.96
N THR A 46 -0.95 20.32 5.87
CA THR A 46 0.25 19.95 5.12
C THR A 46 1.44 19.91 6.06
N ILE A 47 2.21 18.83 5.97
CA ILE A 47 3.44 18.60 6.73
C ILE A 47 4.59 18.24 5.78
N LYS A 48 5.82 18.40 6.26
CA LYS A 48 7.00 17.86 5.59
C LYS A 48 7.12 16.36 5.88
N MET A 49 7.75 15.62 4.97
CA MET A 49 7.88 14.16 5.07
C MET A 49 8.45 13.65 6.42
N HIS A 50 9.34 14.38 7.07
CA HIS A 50 9.94 13.97 8.35
C HIS A 50 8.97 14.01 9.54
N ASP A 51 7.88 14.76 9.43
CA ASP A 51 6.86 14.88 10.47
C ASP A 51 5.78 13.80 10.36
N LEU A 52 5.83 12.98 9.28
CA LEU A 52 4.84 11.96 8.98
C LEU A 52 4.59 10.97 10.13
N PRO A 53 5.64 10.35 10.75
CA PRO A 53 5.43 9.36 11.81
C PRO A 53 4.72 9.92 13.04
N LYS A 54 4.94 11.21 13.33
CA LYS A 54 4.33 11.91 14.48
C LYS A 54 2.90 12.34 14.19
N THR A 55 2.63 12.71 12.94
CA THR A 55 1.35 13.28 12.51
C THR A 55 0.29 12.21 12.30
N THR A 56 0.65 11.07 11.71
CA THR A 56 -0.33 10.01 11.36
C THR A 56 0.25 8.60 11.60
N PRO A 57 0.64 8.25 12.84
CA PRO A 57 1.11 6.89 13.15
C PRO A 57 0.03 5.85 12.77
N PRO A 58 0.36 4.63 12.33
CA PRO A 58 1.70 4.11 12.20
C PRO A 58 2.44 4.48 10.91
N LEU A 59 1.83 5.27 10.02
CA LEU A 59 2.42 5.60 8.72
C LEU A 59 3.78 6.28 8.88
N SER A 60 4.81 5.77 8.19
CA SER A 60 6.19 6.25 8.30
C SER A 60 6.92 6.23 6.95
N LEU A 61 8.08 6.90 6.91
CA LEU A 61 8.99 6.84 5.77
C LEU A 61 9.87 5.59 5.87
N GLN A 62 10.04 4.88 4.75
CA GLN A 62 10.91 3.70 4.64
C GLN A 62 12.15 3.98 3.78
N GLY A 63 12.12 5.00 2.93
CA GLY A 63 13.24 5.46 2.14
C GLY A 63 12.85 6.68 1.30
N PHE A 64 13.80 7.56 0.98
CA PHE A 64 13.52 8.73 0.13
C PHE A 64 14.78 9.30 -0.53
N ARG A 65 14.57 10.00 -1.64
CA ARG A 65 15.52 10.86 -2.36
C ARG A 65 14.74 12.09 -2.81
N GLY A 66 15.15 13.27 -2.34
CA GLY A 66 14.41 14.51 -2.55
C GLY A 66 13.54 14.84 -1.34
N ASP A 67 12.82 15.95 -1.42
CA ASP A 67 11.93 16.44 -0.38
C ASP A 67 10.48 16.28 -0.84
N PHE A 68 9.59 15.90 0.09
CA PHE A 68 8.17 15.68 -0.17
C PHE A 68 7.31 16.32 0.92
N ASN A 69 6.10 16.69 0.53
CA ASN A 69 5.04 17.11 1.44
C ASN A 69 3.93 16.07 1.47
N PHE A 70 3.29 15.95 2.64
CA PHE A 70 2.09 15.15 2.84
C PHE A 70 0.96 16.09 3.20
N THR A 71 -0.16 16.01 2.48
CA THR A 71 -1.34 16.84 2.71
C THR A 71 -2.55 15.96 3.01
N ARG A 72 -3.22 16.26 4.11
CA ARG A 72 -4.52 15.71 4.47
C ARG A 72 -5.63 16.41 3.68
N ILE A 73 -6.46 15.64 3.01
CA ILE A 73 -7.69 16.09 2.37
C ILE A 73 -8.85 15.35 3.04
N SER A 74 -9.80 16.07 3.63
CA SER A 74 -10.96 15.46 4.29
C SER A 74 -11.82 14.68 3.29
N TYR A 75 -12.25 13.47 3.67
CA TYR A 75 -13.04 12.60 2.79
C TYR A 75 -14.01 11.75 3.62
N LYS A 76 -15.32 11.94 3.45
CA LYS A 76 -16.44 11.19 4.09
C LYS A 76 -16.09 10.49 5.41
N ASP A 77 -15.51 9.29 5.33
CA ASP A 77 -15.21 8.40 6.44
C ASP A 77 -13.72 8.34 6.84
N GLY A 78 -12.97 9.42 6.60
CA GLY A 78 -11.57 9.52 6.95
C GLY A 78 -10.88 10.68 6.25
N ASN A 79 -9.64 10.43 5.84
CA ASN A 79 -8.86 11.39 5.07
C ASN A 79 -8.21 10.70 3.88
N ILE A 80 -8.01 11.46 2.81
CA ILE A 80 -7.07 11.15 1.75
C ILE A 80 -5.72 11.73 2.14
N ILE A 81 -4.66 10.98 1.90
CA ILE A 81 -3.29 11.48 1.99
C ILE A 81 -2.80 11.76 0.57
N ARG A 82 -2.54 13.04 0.28
CA ARG A 82 -1.84 13.47 -0.93
C ARG A 82 -0.35 13.62 -0.65
N VAL A 83 0.46 12.93 -1.43
CA VAL A 83 1.92 13.05 -1.43
C VAL A 83 2.33 13.88 -2.64
N SER A 84 3.11 14.92 -2.43
CA SER A 84 3.62 15.77 -3.50
C SER A 84 5.13 16.00 -3.34
N PRO A 85 5.93 15.82 -4.41
CA PRO A 85 7.32 16.25 -4.43
C PRO A 85 7.40 17.76 -4.18
N LEU A 86 8.36 18.15 -3.35
CA LEU A 86 8.68 19.55 -3.08
C LEU A 86 9.96 19.95 -3.81
N ARG A 87 10.98 19.10 -3.77
CA ARG A 87 12.29 19.42 -4.36
C ARG A 87 13.09 18.17 -4.70
N LYS A 88 13.72 18.14 -5.87
CA LYS A 88 14.75 17.14 -6.22
C LYS A 88 15.95 17.15 -5.26
N ASN A 89 16.58 15.99 -5.05
CA ASN A 89 17.87 15.95 -4.33
C ASN A 89 19.01 16.56 -5.18
N LYS A 90 20.23 16.61 -4.62
CA LYS A 90 21.44 17.10 -5.32
C LYS A 90 21.78 16.35 -6.62
N LYS A 91 21.26 15.14 -6.81
CA LYS A 91 21.43 14.30 -8.02
C LYS A 91 20.26 14.42 -9.00
N GLY A 92 19.30 15.32 -8.74
CA GLY A 92 18.12 15.49 -9.59
C GLY A 92 17.06 14.40 -9.41
N GLU A 93 17.11 13.63 -8.33
CA GLU A 93 16.23 12.48 -8.10
C GLU A 93 15.03 12.83 -7.22
N LEU A 94 13.89 12.22 -7.53
CA LEU A 94 12.68 12.11 -6.70
C LEU A 94 12.33 10.62 -6.55
N ASP A 95 12.41 10.11 -5.33
CA ASP A 95 12.04 8.74 -4.98
C ASP A 95 11.50 8.78 -3.55
N ILE A 96 10.33 8.21 -3.29
CA ILE A 96 9.80 8.06 -1.94
C ILE A 96 9.27 6.66 -1.74
N GLN A 97 9.54 6.12 -0.57
CA GLN A 97 8.97 4.89 -0.06
C GLN A 97 8.39 5.18 1.33
N PHE A 98 7.10 4.91 1.49
CA PHE A 98 6.38 5.16 2.73
C PHE A 98 5.28 4.12 2.93
N GLY A 99 4.89 3.91 4.18
CA GLY A 99 3.93 2.87 4.53
C GLY A 99 4.08 2.44 5.99
N TYR A 100 3.96 1.14 6.22
CA TYR A 100 3.94 0.52 7.54
C TYR A 100 5.06 -0.51 7.64
N THR A 101 5.78 -0.51 8.75
CA THR A 101 6.83 -1.49 9.01
C THR A 101 6.50 -2.21 10.30
N LEU A 102 6.51 -3.53 10.28
CA LEU A 102 6.11 -4.34 11.43
C LEU A 102 6.96 -4.02 12.67
N ASN A 103 6.30 -3.83 13.81
CA ASN A 103 6.86 -3.47 15.11
C ASN A 103 7.58 -2.10 15.11
N GLU A 104 7.28 -1.22 14.15
CA GLU A 104 7.78 0.16 14.10
C GLU A 104 6.61 1.14 14.18
N ASN A 105 6.81 2.28 14.86
CA ASN A 105 5.85 3.38 14.94
C ASN A 105 4.43 2.99 15.44
N GLY A 106 4.34 1.97 16.29
CA GLY A 106 3.07 1.45 16.83
C GLY A 106 2.27 0.60 15.83
N PHE A 107 2.92 0.09 14.78
CA PHE A 107 2.33 -0.88 13.87
C PHE A 107 2.64 -2.31 14.32
N ASP A 108 1.69 -2.92 15.03
CA ASP A 108 1.83 -4.28 15.52
C ASP A 108 0.78 -5.18 14.86
N LEU A 109 1.25 -6.18 14.12
CA LEU A 109 0.42 -7.18 13.44
C LEU A 109 0.95 -8.57 13.80
N LYS A 110 0.09 -9.49 14.22
CA LYS A 110 0.53 -10.86 14.50
C LYS A 110 0.78 -11.59 13.19
N LEU A 111 2.05 -11.87 12.89
CA LEU A 111 2.48 -12.58 11.70
C LEU A 111 3.40 -13.74 12.07
N HIS A 112 3.22 -14.86 11.39
CA HIS A 112 4.05 -16.05 11.48
C HIS A 112 4.67 -16.37 10.11
N PRO A 113 5.88 -16.96 10.08
CA PRO A 113 6.45 -17.55 8.88
C PRO A 113 5.43 -18.39 8.08
N GLY A 114 5.42 -18.19 6.77
CA GLY A 114 4.57 -18.95 5.86
C GLY A 114 3.13 -18.44 5.75
N GLN A 115 2.69 -17.45 6.54
CA GLN A 115 1.39 -16.83 6.36
C GLN A 115 1.36 -15.97 5.10
N GLU A 116 0.19 -15.94 4.45
CA GLU A 116 -0.09 -15.03 3.35
C GLU A 116 -0.64 -13.71 3.89
N VAL A 117 -0.11 -12.60 3.40
CA VAL A 117 -0.56 -11.26 3.78
C VAL A 117 -1.01 -10.52 2.54
N ILE A 118 -2.15 -9.85 2.66
CA ILE A 118 -2.81 -9.11 1.58
C ILE A 118 -2.86 -7.65 1.98
N LEU A 119 -2.33 -6.77 1.14
CA LEU A 119 -2.43 -5.32 1.28
C LEU A 119 -3.36 -4.77 0.19
N ILE A 120 -4.37 -4.04 0.63
CA ILE A 120 -5.34 -3.36 -0.22
C ILE A 120 -5.24 -1.85 0.03
N ILE A 121 -5.18 -1.07 -1.04
CA ILE A 121 -5.26 0.39 -0.97
C ILE A 121 -6.11 0.95 -2.12
N SER A 122 -6.80 2.06 -1.88
CA SER A 122 -7.31 2.89 -2.96
C SER A 122 -6.29 3.97 -3.28
N ALA A 123 -5.95 4.16 -4.56
CA ALA A 123 -4.98 5.17 -4.98
C ALA A 123 -5.37 5.87 -6.29
N SER A 124 -4.82 7.07 -6.50
CA SER A 124 -4.94 7.85 -7.73
C SER A 124 -3.67 8.67 -7.97
N LEU A 125 -3.25 8.78 -9.23
CA LEU A 125 -2.13 9.62 -9.65
C LEU A 125 -2.63 10.90 -10.33
N SER A 126 -1.85 11.98 -10.23
CA SER A 126 -2.12 13.21 -10.99
C SER A 126 -2.03 13.02 -12.50
N VAL A 127 -1.10 12.15 -12.93
CA VAL A 127 -0.78 11.87 -14.33
C VAL A 127 -0.33 10.41 -14.46
N LYS A 128 -0.44 9.84 -15.67
CA LYS A 128 0.16 8.53 -15.96
C LYS A 128 1.69 8.68 -15.97
N THR A 129 2.37 7.88 -15.16
CA THR A 129 3.83 7.96 -14.99
C THR A 129 4.54 6.98 -15.92
N LYS A 130 5.71 7.36 -16.48
CA LYS A 130 6.54 6.41 -17.25
C LYS A 130 7.23 5.38 -16.36
N ARG A 131 7.52 5.77 -15.12
CA ARG A 131 8.07 4.87 -14.09
C ARG A 131 6.91 4.32 -13.26
N PRO A 132 6.85 3.01 -13.02
CA PRO A 132 5.77 2.44 -12.25
C PRO A 132 5.81 2.97 -10.81
N THR A 133 4.69 3.51 -10.35
CA THR A 133 4.40 3.61 -8.92
C THR A 133 4.04 2.21 -8.45
N VAL A 134 4.61 1.74 -7.34
CA VAL A 134 4.46 0.34 -6.93
C VAL A 134 3.88 0.27 -5.52
N LEU A 135 2.70 -0.33 -5.39
CA LEU A 135 2.21 -0.86 -4.11
C LEU A 135 2.98 -2.15 -3.81
N PHE A 136 3.50 -2.33 -2.60
CA PHE A 136 4.33 -3.48 -2.27
C PHE A 136 4.10 -4.06 -0.88
N ILE A 137 4.47 -5.33 -0.76
CA ILE A 137 4.83 -6.01 0.49
C ILE A 137 6.26 -6.52 0.32
N GLN A 138 7.12 -6.27 1.30
CA GLN A 138 8.50 -6.74 1.29
C GLN A 138 8.89 -7.30 2.65
N ASP A 139 9.78 -8.29 2.64
CA ASP A 139 10.36 -8.83 3.86
C ASP A 139 11.88 -8.97 3.73
N LYS A 140 12.56 -9.05 4.87
CA LYS A 140 14.00 -9.21 4.96
C LYS A 140 14.36 -10.48 5.72
N THR A 141 15.00 -11.41 5.04
CA THR A 141 15.72 -12.54 5.66
C THR A 141 17.22 -12.19 5.63
N GLN A 142 18.01 -12.93 4.85
CA GLN A 142 19.37 -12.53 4.45
C GLN A 142 19.34 -11.45 3.36
N THR A 143 18.32 -11.49 2.49
CA THR A 143 18.09 -10.54 1.41
C THR A 143 16.71 -9.91 1.52
N TRP A 144 16.53 -8.74 0.90
CA TRP A 144 15.22 -8.17 0.70
C TRP A 144 14.52 -8.87 -0.46
N GLU A 145 13.26 -9.22 -0.26
CA GLU A 145 12.38 -9.68 -1.33
C GLU A 145 11.09 -8.88 -1.30
N ARG A 146 10.57 -8.56 -2.48
CA ARG A 146 9.42 -7.68 -2.64
C ARG A 146 8.44 -8.29 -3.61
N ASN A 147 7.16 -8.28 -3.22
CA ASN A 147 6.05 -8.40 -4.16
C ASN A 147 5.44 -7.02 -4.38
N GLY A 148 4.99 -6.74 -5.59
CA GLY A 148 4.35 -5.45 -5.87
C GLY A 148 3.45 -5.46 -7.10
N VAL A 149 2.51 -4.51 -7.11
CA VAL A 149 1.61 -4.22 -8.23
C VAL A 149 1.78 -2.77 -8.64
N ALA A 150 1.69 -2.49 -9.94
CA ALA A 150 1.80 -1.14 -10.47
C ALA A 150 0.51 -0.35 -10.24
N ILE A 151 0.66 0.88 -9.73
CA ILE A 151 -0.37 1.92 -9.68
C ILE A 151 -0.16 2.80 -10.92
N SER A 152 -1.12 2.81 -11.83
CA SER A 152 -1.02 3.48 -13.14
C SER A 152 -2.17 4.43 -13.46
N GLU A 153 -3.24 4.43 -12.67
CA GLU A 153 -4.46 5.13 -13.04
C GLU A 153 -4.54 6.53 -12.41
N THR A 154 -5.13 7.44 -13.18
CA THR A 154 -5.41 8.81 -12.72
C THR A 154 -6.77 8.92 -12.03
N SER A 155 -7.66 7.94 -12.24
CA SER A 155 -8.88 7.78 -11.44
C SER A 155 -8.60 7.02 -10.15
N TRP A 156 -9.50 7.14 -9.18
CA TRP A 156 -9.48 6.31 -7.98
C TRP A 156 -9.74 4.85 -8.36
N GLU A 157 -8.76 3.99 -8.12
CA GLU A 157 -8.87 2.54 -8.29
C GLU A 157 -8.33 1.82 -7.05
N GLN A 158 -8.77 0.58 -6.86
CA GLN A 158 -8.30 -0.28 -5.78
C GLN A 158 -7.18 -1.19 -6.28
N TYR A 159 -6.09 -1.24 -5.52
CA TYR A 159 -4.90 -2.03 -5.80
C TYR A 159 -4.68 -3.04 -4.70
N ILE A 160 -4.28 -4.25 -5.09
CA ILE A 160 -4.12 -5.38 -4.19
C ILE A 160 -2.77 -6.02 -4.48
N VAL A 161 -2.01 -6.28 -3.43
CA VAL A 161 -0.78 -7.06 -3.49
C VAL A 161 -0.80 -8.11 -2.39
N THR A 162 -0.34 -9.30 -2.74
CA THR A 162 -0.26 -10.44 -1.84
C THR A 162 1.19 -10.90 -1.73
N LYS A 163 1.60 -11.32 -0.53
CA LYS A 163 2.90 -11.94 -0.29
C LYS A 163 2.82 -12.96 0.84
N ARG A 164 3.37 -14.14 0.59
CA ARG A 164 3.71 -15.11 1.64
C ARG A 164 4.98 -14.66 2.37
N ILE A 165 4.91 -14.52 3.69
CA ILE A 165 6.03 -14.10 4.52
C ILE A 165 7.04 -15.26 4.64
N ARG A 166 8.30 -14.97 4.33
CA ARG A 166 9.36 -15.98 4.36
C ARG A 166 9.72 -16.40 5.77
N ASP A 167 10.16 -17.64 5.91
CA ASP A 167 10.72 -18.12 7.17
C ASP A 167 11.99 -17.36 7.54
N GLY A 168 12.13 -17.07 8.84
CA GLY A 168 13.19 -16.22 9.38
C GLY A 168 13.12 -14.75 8.94
N ALA A 169 11.97 -14.26 8.47
CA ALA A 169 11.80 -12.83 8.18
C ALA A 169 12.01 -11.99 9.45
N THR A 170 12.98 -11.08 9.39
CA THR A 170 13.37 -10.19 10.50
C THR A 170 12.74 -8.81 10.42
N ARG A 171 12.26 -8.43 9.23
CA ARG A 171 11.61 -7.14 8.97
C ARG A 171 10.59 -7.31 7.86
N ILE A 172 9.41 -6.74 8.04
CA ILE A 172 8.31 -6.81 7.07
C ILE A 172 7.79 -5.38 6.86
N GLY A 173 7.64 -4.98 5.61
CA GLY A 173 7.20 -3.65 5.22
C GLY A 173 6.09 -3.70 4.18
N PHE A 174 5.11 -2.83 4.37
CA PHE A 174 3.96 -2.60 3.50
C PHE A 174 4.03 -1.16 3.03
N GLY A 175 3.68 -0.85 1.79
CA GLY A 175 3.65 0.56 1.39
C GLY A 175 3.66 0.81 -0.10
N ILE A 176 3.99 2.05 -0.45
CA ILE A 176 4.11 2.50 -1.84
C ILE A 176 5.50 3.05 -2.09
N ASN A 177 6.09 2.65 -3.22
CA ASN A 177 7.26 3.29 -3.78
C ASN A 177 6.84 4.12 -4.99
N TRP A 178 7.22 5.40 -5.00
CA TRP A 178 6.83 6.35 -6.02
C TRP A 178 8.02 7.20 -6.47
N ARG A 179 8.14 7.39 -7.79
CA ARG A 179 9.20 8.14 -8.45
C ARG A 179 8.61 9.14 -9.45
N PRO A 180 8.13 10.31 -8.98
CA PRO A 180 7.57 11.31 -9.87
C PRO A 180 8.61 11.83 -10.87
N GLU A 181 8.16 12.25 -12.05
CA GLU A 181 9.05 12.85 -13.07
C GLU A 181 9.38 14.31 -12.71
N ASN A 182 8.43 15.01 -12.10
CA ASN A 182 8.55 16.43 -11.76
C ASN A 182 7.77 16.84 -10.49
N GLU A 183 7.96 18.10 -10.06
CA GLU A 183 7.46 18.66 -8.81
C GLU A 183 5.95 19.01 -8.83
N ASN A 184 5.29 18.96 -9.99
CA ASN A 184 3.85 19.25 -10.12
C ASN A 184 2.96 18.00 -10.03
N GLU A 185 3.57 16.82 -9.82
CA GLU A 185 2.83 15.56 -9.71
C GLU A 185 2.30 15.33 -8.30
N TRP A 186 1.31 14.45 -8.16
CA TRP A 186 0.85 13.97 -6.86
C TRP A 186 0.39 12.51 -6.92
N LEU A 187 0.48 11.85 -5.77
CA LEU A 187 -0.10 10.55 -5.49
C LEU A 187 -1.08 10.72 -4.33
N GLU A 188 -2.31 10.27 -4.50
CA GLU A 188 -3.32 10.22 -3.45
C GLU A 188 -3.62 8.79 -3.03
N ILE A 189 -3.81 8.59 -1.72
CA ILE A 189 -4.17 7.29 -1.15
C ILE A 189 -5.26 7.41 -0.09
N LYS A 190 -6.07 6.35 0.04
CA LYS A 190 -7.08 6.17 1.10
C LYS A 190 -7.39 4.68 1.30
N ASP A 191 -8.15 4.39 2.35
CA ASP A 191 -8.75 3.07 2.60
C ASP A 191 -7.72 1.93 2.60
N VAL A 192 -6.67 2.08 3.42
CA VAL A 192 -5.64 1.04 3.58
C VAL A 192 -6.19 -0.09 4.43
N ARG A 193 -6.13 -1.32 3.93
CA ARG A 193 -6.53 -2.54 4.64
C ARG A 193 -5.43 -3.60 4.51
N ILE A 194 -5.10 -4.27 5.59
CA ILE A 194 -4.19 -5.42 5.62
C ILE A 194 -4.92 -6.61 6.22
N TYR A 195 -4.81 -7.76 5.56
CA TYR A 195 -5.36 -9.04 6.00
C TYR A 195 -4.24 -10.05 6.13
N VAL A 196 -4.34 -10.91 7.13
CA VAL A 196 -3.47 -12.06 7.36
C VAL A 196 -4.30 -13.32 7.17
N ASP A 197 -3.91 -14.17 6.22
CA ASP A 197 -4.57 -15.45 6.02
C ASP A 197 -4.06 -16.45 7.05
N ASP A 198 -4.91 -16.76 8.03
CA ASP A 198 -4.67 -17.82 9.00
C ASP A 198 -4.95 -19.17 8.32
N ASP A 199 -3.90 -19.77 7.74
CA ASP A 199 -3.87 -21.14 7.18
C ASP A 199 -4.32 -22.24 8.19
N SER A 200 -4.68 -21.86 9.42
CA SER A 200 -5.21 -22.73 10.48
C SER A 200 -6.71 -23.04 10.35
N SER A 201 -7.43 -22.37 9.43
CA SER A 201 -8.81 -22.73 9.11
C SER A 201 -8.84 -23.65 7.89
N PRO A 202 -9.29 -24.92 7.99
CA PRO A 202 -9.51 -25.73 6.81
C PRO A 202 -10.50 -25.00 5.90
N LYS A 203 -10.02 -24.51 4.76
CA LYS A 203 -10.80 -23.77 3.75
C LYS A 203 -11.89 -24.67 3.18
N HIS A 204 -13.01 -24.79 3.89
CA HIS A 204 -14.28 -25.21 3.30
C HIS A 204 -14.84 -24.04 2.48
N PHE A 205 -14.24 -23.81 1.32
CA PHE A 205 -14.97 -23.16 0.24
C PHE A 205 -16.04 -24.16 -0.23
N GLN A 206 -17.20 -24.13 0.42
CA GLN A 206 -18.38 -24.70 -0.19
C GLN A 206 -18.72 -23.84 -1.41
N HIS A 207 -18.40 -24.35 -2.59
CA HIS A 207 -19.01 -23.88 -3.81
C HIS A 207 -20.51 -24.12 -3.70
N SER A 208 -21.26 -23.09 -3.30
CA SER A 208 -22.68 -23.02 -3.56
C SER A 208 -22.86 -23.03 -5.09
N LYS A 209 -23.38 -24.15 -5.59
CA LYS A 209 -23.84 -24.31 -6.98
C LYS A 209 -25.02 -23.40 -7.28
#